data_AF-A0A1X3ISD0-F1
#
_entry.id   AF-A0A1X3ISD0-F1
#
_cell.length_a   1.000
_cell.length_b   1.000
_cell.length_c   1.000
_cell.angle_alpha   90.00
_cell.angle_beta   90.00
_cell.angle_gamma   90.00
#
_symmetry.space_group_name_H-M   'P 1'
#
loop_
_entity.id
_entity.type
_entity.pdbx_description
1 polymer ?
#
loop_
_entity_poly.entity_id
_entity_poly.type
_entity_poly.pdbx_seq_one_letter_code
_entity_poly.pdbx_strand_id
1 'polypeptide(L)'
;EGTGIPAPESALSSWLDAYRAENERRQEMADAAFSATPLGNLINKSLDAQEKQDKTITLAGDARKQARGAVDEAMASLRLLPSYLRDPLIRHLSFLRKKQEADRRKGKKSWQAERYARGTLRKIFERLDRTDGRWLTPGYRSLAGRERLDDLLYLPQLNKHQIQTLATMTAAMFSSTFEKLCDGFGATDGELTMDVTLKAYQML
;
A
#
# COMPACT_ATOMS: atom_id res chain seq x y z
N GLU A 1 6.74 58.95 11.10
CA GLU A 1 7.32 57.99 10.13
C GLU A 1 6.23 56.96 9.80
N GLY A 2 5.83 56.64 8.58
CA GLY A 2 6.06 57.22 7.26
C GLY A 2 4.86 56.81 6.41
N THR A 3 4.18 57.78 5.79
CA THR A 3 3.17 57.53 4.77
C THR A 3 3.90 57.23 3.47
N GLY A 4 3.93 55.96 3.07
CA GLY A 4 4.47 55.52 1.79
C GLY A 4 3.66 56.12 0.65
N ILE A 5 4.19 57.18 0.03
CA ILE A 5 3.69 57.77 -1.20
C ILE A 5 3.82 56.68 -2.29
N PRO A 6 2.75 56.28 -2.99
CA PRO A 6 2.89 55.38 -4.12
C PRO A 6 3.76 56.08 -5.16
N ALA A 7 4.85 55.43 -5.57
CA ALA A 7 5.74 55.94 -6.60
C ALA A 7 4.88 56.34 -7.82
N PRO A 8 5.04 57.55 -8.38
CA PRO A 8 4.29 57.94 -9.56
C PRO A 8 4.58 56.91 -10.65
N GLU A 9 3.54 56.24 -11.15
CA GLU A 9 3.65 55.32 -12.27
C GLU A 9 4.41 56.05 -13.38
N SER A 10 5.59 55.52 -13.72
CA SER A 10 6.41 56.09 -14.77
C SER A 10 5.57 56.16 -16.05
N ALA A 11 5.63 57.25 -16.80
CA ALA A 11 4.91 57.35 -18.08
C ALA A 11 5.20 56.13 -18.98
N LEU A 12 6.39 55.51 -18.85
CA LEU A 12 6.75 54.28 -19.53
C LEU A 12 5.99 53.03 -19.05
N SER A 13 5.68 52.90 -17.76
CA SER A 13 4.90 51.77 -17.24
C SER A 13 3.46 51.83 -17.72
N SER A 14 2.85 53.02 -17.71
CA SER A 14 1.51 53.25 -18.26
C SER A 14 1.42 52.91 -19.75
N TRP A 15 2.44 53.28 -20.53
CA TRP A 15 2.53 52.90 -21.96
C TRP A 15 2.73 51.40 -22.18
N LEU A 16 3.54 50.74 -21.35
CA LEU A 16 3.74 49.29 -21.42
C LEU A 16 2.46 48.51 -21.09
N ASP A 17 1.71 48.95 -20.08
CA ASP A 17 0.43 48.34 -19.70
C ASP A 17 -0.63 48.57 -20.78
N ALA A 18 -0.70 49.78 -21.36
CA ALA A 18 -1.57 50.06 -22.50
C ALA A 18 -1.22 49.18 -23.72
N TYR A 19 0.09 48.98 -23.98
CA TYR A 19 0.56 48.11 -25.06
C TYR A 19 0.23 46.64 -24.81
N ARG A 20 0.36 46.15 -23.57
CA ARG A 20 -0.05 44.79 -23.20
C ARG A 20 -1.55 44.60 -23.36
N ALA A 21 -2.36 45.53 -22.85
CA ALA A 21 -3.82 45.48 -22.98
C ALA A 21 -4.27 45.51 -24.45
N GLU A 22 -3.58 46.28 -25.31
CA GLU A 22 -3.83 46.28 -26.76
C GLU A 22 -3.44 44.95 -27.42
N ASN A 23 -2.32 44.34 -27.02
CA ASN A 23 -1.92 43.03 -27.52
C ASN A 23 -2.88 41.92 -27.07
N GLU A 24 -3.35 41.95 -25.82
CA GLU A 24 -4.38 41.05 -25.30
C GLU A 24 -5.66 41.20 -26.12
N ARG A 25 -6.12 42.43 -26.38
CA ARG A 25 -7.28 42.68 -27.25
C ARG A 25 -7.10 42.14 -28.66
N ARG A 26 -5.92 42.31 -29.26
CA ARG A 26 -5.63 41.77 -30.59
C ARG A 26 -5.63 40.26 -30.60
N GLN A 27 -5.11 39.65 -29.55
CA GLN A 27 -5.09 38.21 -29.38
C GLN A 27 -6.52 37.66 -29.18
N GLU A 28 -7.33 38.28 -28.33
CA GLU A 28 -8.75 37.97 -28.17
C GLU A 28 -9.53 38.09 -29.48
N MET A 29 -9.28 39.15 -30.27
CA MET A 29 -9.90 39.31 -31.58
C MET A 29 -9.46 38.23 -32.58
N ALA A 30 -8.19 37.83 -32.55
CA ALA A 30 -7.67 36.74 -33.39
C ALA A 30 -8.27 35.38 -32.99
N ASP A 31 -8.40 35.11 -31.70
CA ASP A 31 -9.02 33.88 -31.16
C ASP A 31 -10.53 33.84 -31.46
N ALA A 32 -11.21 34.99 -31.37
CA ALA A 32 -12.62 35.14 -31.76
C ALA A 32 -12.81 34.94 -33.28
N ALA A 33 -11.91 35.50 -34.10
CA ALA A 33 -11.94 35.32 -35.55
C ALA A 33 -11.67 33.86 -35.94
N PHE A 34 -10.71 33.20 -35.28
CA PHE A 34 -10.41 31.79 -35.49
C PHE A 34 -11.58 30.90 -35.10
N SER A 35 -12.16 31.11 -33.91
CA SER A 35 -13.33 30.36 -33.45
C SER A 35 -14.56 30.56 -34.33
N ALA A 36 -14.72 31.73 -34.95
CA ALA A 36 -15.79 31.99 -35.93
C ALA A 36 -15.61 31.23 -37.26
N THR A 37 -14.39 30.79 -37.60
CA THR A 37 -14.18 29.97 -38.81
C THR A 37 -14.85 28.59 -38.68
N PRO A 38 -15.24 27.95 -39.80
CA PRO A 38 -15.82 26.60 -39.76
C PRO A 38 -14.90 25.57 -39.08
N LEU A 39 -13.58 25.71 -39.27
CA LEU A 39 -12.58 24.83 -38.69
C LEU A 39 -12.41 25.08 -37.18
N GLY A 40 -12.30 26.35 -36.76
CA GLY A 40 -12.19 26.71 -35.34
C GLY A 40 -13.42 26.30 -34.54
N ASN A 41 -14.62 26.48 -35.11
CA ASN A 41 -15.87 25.99 -34.52
C ASN A 41 -15.90 24.47 -34.35
N LEU A 42 -15.37 23.72 -35.32
CA LEU A 42 -15.31 22.26 -35.25
C LEU A 42 -14.31 21.79 -34.17
N ILE A 43 -13.14 22.43 -34.12
CA ILE A 43 -12.10 22.14 -33.12
C ILE A 43 -12.62 22.44 -31.72
N ASN A 44 -13.22 23.61 -31.47
CA ASN A 44 -13.76 23.97 -30.16
C ASN A 44 -14.86 23.01 -29.70
N LYS A 45 -15.78 22.62 -30.60
CA LYS A 45 -16.82 21.63 -30.27
C LYS A 45 -16.23 20.27 -29.91
N SER A 46 -15.17 19.84 -30.60
CA SER A 46 -14.48 18.59 -30.28
C SER A 46 -13.76 18.67 -28.93
N LEU A 47 -13.14 19.81 -28.63
CA LEU A 47 -12.46 20.07 -27.36
C LEU A 47 -13.46 20.05 -26.19
N ASP A 48 -14.60 20.73 -26.34
CA ASP A 48 -15.68 20.74 -25.36
C ASP A 48 -16.26 19.34 -25.14
N ALA A 49 -16.43 18.56 -26.21
CA ALA A 49 -16.92 17.19 -26.13
C ALA A 49 -15.93 16.29 -25.38
N GLN A 50 -14.64 16.44 -25.67
CA GLN A 50 -13.58 15.68 -25.00
C GLN A 50 -13.42 16.08 -23.54
N GLU A 51 -13.47 17.37 -23.21
CA GLU A 51 -13.41 17.85 -21.83
C GLU A 51 -14.60 17.35 -21.00
N LYS A 52 -15.81 17.28 -21.62
CA LYS A 52 -16.98 16.66 -20.99
C LYS A 52 -16.78 15.16 -20.78
N GLN A 53 -16.22 14.45 -21.76
CA GLN A 53 -15.89 13.03 -21.62
C GLN A 53 -14.86 12.79 -20.51
N ASP A 54 -13.78 13.56 -20.47
CA ASP A 54 -12.74 13.47 -19.45
C ASP A 54 -13.28 13.80 -18.06
N LYS A 55 -14.15 14.82 -17.92
CA LYS A 55 -14.89 15.11 -16.69
C LYS A 55 -15.78 13.93 -16.26
N THR A 56 -16.47 13.27 -17.19
CA THR A 56 -17.26 12.07 -16.85
C THR A 56 -16.39 10.86 -16.49
N ILE A 57 -15.23 10.67 -17.14
CA ILE A 57 -14.30 9.57 -16.84
C ILE A 57 -13.66 9.77 -15.47
N THR A 58 -13.25 11.00 -15.15
CA THR A 58 -12.71 11.35 -13.82
C THR A 58 -13.77 11.20 -12.74
N LEU A 59 -15.00 11.67 -12.96
CA LEU A 59 -16.11 11.49 -12.02
C LEU A 59 -16.47 10.00 -11.81
N ALA A 60 -16.50 9.20 -12.89
CA ALA A 60 -16.73 7.76 -12.81
C ALA A 60 -15.56 7.01 -12.17
N GLY A 61 -14.32 7.46 -12.42
CA GLY A 61 -13.11 6.95 -11.80
C GLY A 61 -13.05 7.23 -10.30
N ASP A 62 -13.42 8.44 -9.89
CA ASP A 62 -13.49 8.83 -8.48
C ASP A 62 -14.69 8.21 -7.77
N ALA A 63 -15.83 8.03 -8.45
CA ALA A 63 -16.93 7.21 -7.96
C ALA A 63 -16.51 5.73 -7.81
N ARG A 64 -15.66 5.18 -8.70
CA ARG A 64 -15.08 3.84 -8.56
C ARG A 64 -14.04 3.76 -7.44
N LYS A 65 -13.24 4.80 -7.21
CA LYS A 65 -12.31 4.88 -6.07
C LYS A 65 -13.05 5.05 -4.75
N GLN A 66 -14.12 5.85 -4.70
CA GLN A 66 -15.04 5.91 -3.56
C GLN A 66 -15.80 4.59 -3.39
N ALA A 67 -16.09 3.88 -4.49
CA ALA A 67 -16.65 2.53 -4.47
C ALA A 67 -15.62 1.45 -4.10
N ARG A 68 -14.31 1.76 -3.94
CA ARG A 68 -13.43 0.95 -3.09
C ARG A 68 -13.84 1.21 -1.64
N GLY A 69 -15.01 0.71 -1.28
CA GLY A 69 -15.53 0.81 0.07
C GLY A 69 -14.59 0.10 1.05
N ALA A 70 -14.76 0.36 2.34
CA ALA A 70 -13.99 -0.33 3.37
C ALA A 70 -14.04 -1.87 3.26
N VAL A 71 -15.08 -2.41 2.62
CA VAL A 71 -15.21 -3.84 2.29
C VAL A 71 -14.20 -4.28 1.22
N ASP A 72 -14.01 -3.52 0.16
CA ASP A 72 -13.08 -3.88 -0.91
C ASP A 72 -11.62 -3.68 -0.48
N GLU A 73 -11.34 -2.65 0.32
CA GLU A 73 -10.05 -2.47 0.98
C GLU A 73 -9.76 -3.64 1.93
N ALA A 74 -10.71 -4.00 2.80
CA ALA A 74 -10.56 -5.15 3.68
C ALA A 74 -10.40 -6.46 2.89
N MET A 75 -11.09 -6.63 1.75
CA MET A 75 -10.94 -7.80 0.89
C MET A 75 -9.54 -7.86 0.25
N ALA A 76 -8.95 -6.72 -0.10
CA ALA A 76 -7.58 -6.65 -0.59
C ALA A 76 -6.59 -7.04 0.52
N SER A 77 -6.74 -6.51 1.73
CA SER A 77 -5.90 -6.88 2.88
C SER A 77 -6.03 -8.37 3.25
N LEU A 78 -7.24 -8.93 3.20
CA LEU A 78 -7.46 -10.36 3.44
C LEU A 78 -6.71 -11.25 2.43
N ARG A 79 -6.58 -10.81 1.17
CA ARG A 79 -5.88 -11.60 0.13
C ARG A 79 -4.38 -11.72 0.38
N LEU A 80 -3.79 -10.81 1.15
CA LEU A 80 -2.39 -10.86 1.56
C LEU A 80 -2.15 -11.88 2.69
N LEU A 81 -3.21 -12.30 3.40
CA LEU A 81 -3.09 -13.26 4.49
C LEU A 81 -2.94 -14.69 3.98
N PRO A 82 -2.29 -15.56 4.79
CA PRO A 82 -2.32 -17.01 4.59
C PRO A 82 -3.73 -17.58 4.42
N SER A 83 -3.88 -18.62 3.60
CA SER A 83 -5.17 -19.26 3.25
C SER A 83 -6.02 -19.61 4.48
N TYR A 84 -5.40 -20.19 5.52
CA TYR A 84 -6.11 -20.62 6.73
C TYR A 84 -6.76 -19.46 7.51
N LEU A 85 -6.19 -18.25 7.48
CA LEU A 85 -6.80 -17.04 8.05
C LEU A 85 -7.72 -16.35 7.04
N ARG A 86 -7.28 -16.29 5.79
CA ARG A 86 -7.96 -15.59 4.70
C ARG A 86 -9.32 -16.17 4.40
N ASP A 87 -9.38 -17.46 4.11
CA ASP A 87 -10.54 -18.12 3.51
C ASP A 87 -11.79 -18.05 4.41
N PRO A 88 -11.74 -18.30 5.74
CA PRO A 88 -12.91 -18.13 6.59
C PRO A 88 -13.38 -16.67 6.67
N LEU A 89 -12.46 -15.70 6.70
CA LEU A 89 -12.78 -14.28 6.78
C LEU A 89 -13.37 -13.74 5.47
N ILE A 90 -12.81 -14.14 4.32
CA ILE A 90 -13.36 -13.81 3.00
C ILE A 90 -14.76 -14.40 2.85
N ARG A 91 -14.98 -15.65 3.28
CA ARG A 91 -16.30 -16.28 3.22
C ARG A 91 -17.32 -15.51 4.05
N HIS A 92 -16.95 -15.10 5.26
CA HIS A 92 -17.83 -14.32 6.13
C HIS A 92 -18.14 -12.93 5.56
N LEU A 93 -17.12 -12.20 5.10
CA LEU A 93 -17.30 -10.88 4.51
C LEU A 93 -18.14 -10.94 3.22
N SER A 94 -17.92 -11.97 2.39
CA SER A 94 -18.72 -12.21 1.18
C SER A 94 -20.18 -12.53 1.49
N PHE A 95 -20.44 -13.29 2.57
CA PHE A 95 -21.79 -13.55 3.05
C PHE A 95 -22.49 -12.25 3.50
N LEU A 96 -21.79 -11.41 4.28
CA LEU A 96 -22.32 -10.12 4.71
C LEU A 96 -22.61 -9.19 3.52
N ARG A 97 -21.74 -9.17 2.52
CA ARG A 97 -21.93 -8.40 1.28
C ARG A 97 -23.18 -8.85 0.51
N LYS A 98 -23.35 -10.16 0.30
CA LYS A 98 -24.55 -10.71 -0.34
C LYS A 98 -25.84 -10.38 0.43
N LYS A 99 -25.80 -10.48 1.76
CA LYS A 99 -26.93 -10.11 2.62
C LYS A 99 -27.26 -8.62 2.49
N GLN A 100 -26.25 -7.76 2.50
CA GLN A 100 -26.40 -6.32 2.33
C GLN A 100 -26.99 -5.94 0.96
N GLU A 101 -26.53 -6.58 -0.12
CA GLU A 101 -27.09 -6.39 -1.46
C GLU A 101 -28.56 -6.84 -1.54
N ALA A 102 -28.92 -7.96 -0.90
CA ALA A 102 -30.31 -8.42 -0.82
C ALA A 102 -31.21 -7.45 -0.02
N ASP A 103 -30.69 -6.87 1.07
CA ASP A 103 -31.41 -5.88 1.87
C ASP A 103 -31.58 -4.56 1.09
N ARG A 104 -30.57 -4.11 0.34
CA ARG A 104 -30.66 -2.91 -0.53
C ARG A 104 -31.73 -3.08 -1.61
N ARG A 105 -31.84 -4.27 -2.23
CA ARG A 105 -32.93 -4.59 -3.18
C ARG A 105 -34.31 -4.50 -2.55
N LYS A 106 -34.42 -4.73 -1.24
CA LYS A 106 -35.66 -4.59 -0.46
C LYS A 106 -35.87 -3.16 0.09
N GLY A 107 -35.08 -2.18 -0.35
CA GLY A 107 -35.14 -0.79 0.11
C GLY A 107 -34.57 -0.56 1.52
N LYS A 108 -33.95 -1.56 2.14
CA LYS A 108 -33.38 -1.44 3.48
C LYS A 108 -31.93 -0.94 3.40
N LYS A 109 -31.61 0.08 4.19
CA LYS A 109 -30.22 0.54 4.37
C LYS A 109 -29.52 -0.42 5.34
N SER A 110 -28.73 -1.33 4.77
CA SER A 110 -27.90 -2.32 5.46
C SER A 110 -26.44 -1.89 5.33
N TRP A 111 -25.71 -1.84 6.44
CA TRP A 111 -24.29 -1.41 6.58
C TRP A 111 -23.43 -2.50 7.23
N GLN A 112 -23.93 -3.73 7.27
CA GLN A 112 -23.36 -4.82 8.07
C GLN A 112 -21.97 -5.22 7.55
N ALA A 113 -21.77 -5.26 6.24
CA ALA A 113 -20.45 -5.59 5.68
C ALA A 113 -19.45 -4.45 5.92
N GLU A 114 -19.84 -3.19 5.73
CA GLU A 114 -18.95 -2.06 6.03
C GLU A 114 -18.62 -1.96 7.53
N ARG A 115 -19.58 -2.23 8.42
CA ARG A 115 -19.34 -2.25 9.88
C ARG A 115 -18.40 -3.37 10.29
N TYR A 116 -18.55 -4.56 9.72
CA TYR A 116 -17.65 -5.68 9.98
C TYR A 116 -16.24 -5.40 9.45
N ALA A 117 -16.12 -4.83 8.25
CA ALA A 117 -14.84 -4.43 7.67
C ALA A 117 -14.12 -3.35 8.49
N ARG A 118 -14.82 -2.26 8.83
CA ARG A 118 -14.22 -1.14 9.58
C ARG A 118 -13.96 -1.47 11.05
N GLY A 119 -14.74 -2.37 11.64
CA GLY A 119 -14.69 -2.71 13.06
C GLY A 119 -13.91 -3.99 13.33
N THR A 120 -14.53 -5.13 13.07
CA THR A 120 -13.99 -6.44 13.46
C THR A 120 -12.75 -6.81 12.66
N LEU A 121 -12.78 -6.68 11.33
CA LEU A 121 -11.63 -7.01 10.49
C LEU A 121 -10.44 -6.11 10.79
N ARG A 122 -10.66 -4.80 10.94
CA ARG A 122 -9.62 -3.86 11.39
C ARG A 122 -8.93 -4.33 12.67
N LYS A 123 -9.70 -4.68 13.71
CA LYS A 123 -9.15 -5.17 14.98
C LYS A 123 -8.37 -6.48 14.83
N ILE A 124 -8.80 -7.37 13.92
CA ILE A 124 -8.08 -8.62 13.64
C ILE A 124 -6.74 -8.29 12.98
N PHE A 125 -6.71 -7.43 11.97
CA PHE A 125 -5.47 -7.00 11.31
C PHE A 125 -4.51 -6.34 12.30
N GLU A 126 -4.98 -5.39 13.11
CA GLU A 126 -4.15 -4.73 14.13
C GLU A 126 -3.55 -5.71 15.14
N ARG A 127 -4.30 -6.76 15.52
CA ARG A 127 -3.78 -7.81 16.40
C ARG A 127 -2.75 -8.68 15.71
N LEU A 128 -2.96 -8.99 14.44
CA LEU A 128 -2.02 -9.75 13.63
C LEU A 128 -0.72 -8.97 13.48
N ASP A 129 -0.78 -7.69 13.08
CA ASP A 129 0.40 -6.84 12.93
C ASP A 129 1.22 -6.73 14.22
N ARG A 130 0.56 -6.64 15.39
CA ARG A 130 1.25 -6.66 16.69
C ARG A 130 1.89 -8.02 17.00
N THR A 131 1.23 -9.10 16.62
CA THR A 131 1.73 -10.47 16.82
C THR A 131 2.93 -10.70 15.91
N ASP A 132 2.83 -10.33 14.64
CA ASP A 132 3.90 -10.41 13.67
C ASP A 132 5.07 -9.51 14.08
N GLY A 133 4.82 -8.29 14.58
CA GLY A 133 5.88 -7.43 15.12
C GLY A 133 6.62 -8.07 16.31
N ARG A 134 5.94 -8.88 17.14
CA ARG A 134 6.53 -9.55 18.31
C ARG A 134 7.29 -10.84 17.96
N TRP A 135 6.81 -11.60 16.97
CA TRP A 135 7.33 -12.95 16.67
C TRP A 135 8.09 -13.03 15.33
N LEU A 136 7.76 -12.20 14.34
CA LEU A 136 8.42 -12.11 13.03
C LEU A 136 9.40 -10.93 13.01
N THR A 137 10.35 -10.92 13.94
CA THR A 137 11.40 -9.90 14.00
C THR A 137 12.19 -9.88 12.67
N PRO A 138 12.72 -8.71 12.25
CA PRO A 138 13.53 -8.63 11.03
C PRO A 138 14.74 -9.58 11.05
N GLY A 139 15.35 -9.76 12.23
CA GLY A 139 16.46 -10.71 12.43
C GLY A 139 16.04 -12.16 12.19
N TYR A 140 14.91 -12.57 12.77
CA TYR A 140 14.36 -13.92 12.56
C TYR A 140 14.03 -14.19 11.09
N ARG A 141 13.39 -13.22 10.40
CA ARG A 141 13.10 -13.33 8.96
C ARG A 141 14.37 -13.43 8.11
N SER A 142 15.40 -12.64 8.44
CA SER A 142 16.69 -12.70 7.74
C SER A 142 17.42 -14.01 7.99
N LEU A 143 17.33 -14.56 9.21
CA LEU A 143 17.94 -15.84 9.57
C LEU A 143 17.27 -16.99 8.80
N ALA A 144 15.93 -17.03 8.83
CA ALA A 144 15.15 -18.02 8.11
C ALA A 144 15.50 -18.06 6.61
N GLY A 145 15.63 -16.89 5.96
CA GLY A 145 16.00 -16.84 4.54
C GLY A 145 17.45 -17.21 4.23
N ARG A 146 18.40 -16.91 5.12
CA ARG A 146 19.81 -17.29 4.93
C ARG A 146 20.03 -18.80 5.05
N GLU A 147 19.38 -19.41 6.03
CA GLU A 147 19.55 -20.84 6.35
C GLU A 147 18.60 -21.75 5.55
N ARG A 148 17.88 -21.20 4.56
CA ARG A 148 16.84 -21.92 3.77
C ARG A 148 15.77 -22.56 4.66
N LEU A 149 15.45 -21.87 5.74
CA LEU A 149 14.47 -22.20 6.76
C LEU A 149 13.22 -21.32 6.61
N ASP A 150 12.94 -20.80 5.42
CA ASP A 150 11.79 -19.92 5.14
C ASP A 150 10.44 -20.55 5.55
N ASP A 151 10.36 -21.88 5.50
CA ASP A 151 9.20 -22.65 5.93
C ASP A 151 8.87 -22.47 7.43
N LEU A 152 9.85 -22.07 8.26
CA LEU A 152 9.58 -21.72 9.68
C LEU A 152 8.64 -20.50 9.80
N LEU A 153 8.54 -19.66 8.78
CA LEU A 153 7.64 -18.52 8.78
C LEU A 153 6.18 -18.95 8.51
N TYR A 154 5.97 -20.17 8.02
CA TYR A 154 4.65 -20.67 7.58
C TYR A 154 4.28 -22.03 8.19
N LEU A 155 4.78 -22.33 9.40
CA LEU A 155 4.52 -23.58 10.12
C LEU A 155 3.07 -24.09 10.07
N PRO A 156 2.02 -23.25 10.23
CA PRO A 156 0.63 -23.72 10.21
C PRO A 156 0.17 -24.31 8.87
N GLN A 157 0.92 -24.06 7.79
CA GLN A 157 0.61 -24.51 6.43
C GLN A 157 1.38 -25.77 6.03
N LEU A 158 2.37 -26.17 6.82
CA LEU A 158 3.25 -27.28 6.48
C LEU A 158 2.61 -28.62 6.80
N ASN A 159 2.91 -29.62 5.96
CA ASN A 159 2.53 -30.99 6.21
C ASN A 159 3.49 -31.67 7.21
N LYS A 160 3.10 -32.84 7.74
CA LYS A 160 3.91 -33.58 8.72
C LYS A 160 5.35 -33.85 8.25
N HIS A 161 5.52 -34.24 6.99
CA HIS A 161 6.86 -34.52 6.45
C HIS A 161 7.70 -33.25 6.31
N GLN A 162 7.12 -32.15 5.87
CA GLN A 162 7.78 -30.84 5.77
C GLN A 162 8.21 -30.36 7.16
N ILE A 163 7.34 -30.50 8.16
CA ILE A 163 7.69 -30.16 9.55
C ILE A 163 8.86 -31.01 10.05
N GLN A 164 8.86 -32.31 9.75
CA GLN A 164 9.96 -33.21 10.13
C GLN A 164 11.27 -32.82 9.43
N THR A 165 11.24 -32.60 8.11
CA THR A 165 12.41 -32.15 7.35
C THR A 165 12.93 -30.82 7.88
N LEU A 166 12.03 -29.87 8.14
CA LEU A 166 12.37 -28.56 8.66
C LEU A 166 12.99 -28.63 10.06
N ALA A 167 12.44 -29.48 10.94
CA ALA A 167 13.01 -29.72 12.26
C ALA A 167 14.42 -30.28 12.17
N THR A 168 14.66 -31.26 11.29
CA THR A 168 15.99 -31.82 11.04
C THR A 168 16.96 -30.77 10.50
N MET A 169 16.54 -29.97 9.53
CA MET A 169 17.36 -28.86 8.98
C MET A 169 17.68 -27.81 10.03
N THR A 170 16.70 -27.47 10.87
CA THR A 170 16.87 -26.50 11.96
C THR A 170 17.85 -27.01 13.00
N ALA A 171 17.72 -28.28 13.41
CA ALA A 171 18.66 -28.91 14.33
C ALA A 171 20.08 -28.96 13.73
N ALA A 172 20.22 -29.31 12.45
CA ALA A 172 21.51 -29.31 11.77
C ALA A 172 22.13 -27.91 11.69
N MET A 173 21.33 -26.86 11.47
CA MET A 173 21.79 -25.47 11.51
C MET A 173 22.30 -25.09 12.90
N PHE A 174 21.57 -25.43 13.97
CA PHE A 174 22.02 -25.19 15.35
C PHE A 174 23.30 -25.97 15.68
N SER A 175 23.40 -27.24 15.27
CA SER A 175 24.63 -28.03 15.44
C SER A 175 25.81 -27.41 14.69
N SER A 176 25.62 -27.02 13.42
CA SER A 176 26.71 -26.43 12.61
C SER A 176 27.16 -25.07 13.13
N THR A 177 26.23 -24.23 13.59
CA THR A 177 26.58 -22.93 14.18
C THR A 177 27.32 -23.09 15.51
N PHE A 178 26.90 -24.07 16.32
CA PHE A 178 27.59 -24.42 17.56
C PHE A 178 29.01 -24.95 17.30
N GLU A 179 29.19 -25.88 16.35
CA GLU A 179 30.51 -26.40 15.97
C GLU A 179 31.45 -25.27 15.51
N LYS A 180 30.98 -24.37 14.65
CA LYS A 180 31.78 -23.21 14.20
C LYS A 180 32.20 -22.29 15.35
N LEU A 181 31.34 -22.09 16.34
CA LEU A 181 31.68 -21.30 17.53
C LEU A 181 32.76 -22.01 18.34
N CYS A 182 32.61 -23.32 18.57
CA CYS A 182 33.62 -24.13 19.26
C CYS A 182 34.98 -24.10 18.53
N ASP A 183 35.00 -24.19 17.20
CA ASP A 183 36.22 -24.05 16.39
C ASP A 183 36.88 -22.69 16.60
N GLY A 184 36.08 -21.61 16.66
CA GLY A 184 36.54 -20.25 16.93
C GLY A 184 37.13 -20.04 18.33
N PHE A 185 36.77 -20.90 19.30
CA PHE A 185 37.32 -20.89 20.65
C PHE A 185 38.51 -21.84 20.85
N GLY A 186 39.04 -22.43 19.76
CA GLY A 186 40.26 -23.24 19.80
C GLY A 186 40.02 -24.74 19.98
N ALA A 187 38.87 -25.27 19.55
CA ALA A 187 38.62 -26.72 19.47
C ALA A 187 39.41 -27.40 18.33
N THR A 188 40.68 -27.04 18.13
CA THR A 188 41.43 -27.33 16.90
C THR A 188 41.97 -28.76 16.79
N ASP A 189 41.86 -29.59 17.85
CA ASP A 189 42.37 -30.97 17.87
C ASP A 189 41.33 -32.02 18.31
N GLY A 190 40.03 -31.69 18.24
CA GLY A 190 38.95 -32.64 18.59
C GLY A 190 38.69 -32.83 20.08
N GLU A 191 39.46 -32.16 20.96
CA GLU A 191 39.16 -32.08 22.38
C GLU A 191 38.16 -30.96 22.68
N LEU A 192 36.87 -31.31 22.66
CA LEU A 192 35.80 -30.44 23.12
C LEU A 192 35.86 -30.31 24.66
N THR A 193 36.69 -29.41 25.16
CA THR A 193 36.77 -29.13 26.60
C THR A 193 35.49 -28.46 27.10
N MET A 194 35.03 -28.84 28.30
CA MET A 194 33.78 -28.35 28.87
C MET A 194 33.73 -26.81 29.00
N ASP A 195 34.88 -26.15 29.18
CA ASP A 195 35.00 -24.68 29.22
C ASP A 195 34.74 -24.02 27.85
N VAL A 196 35.20 -24.64 26.76
CA VAL A 196 34.95 -24.16 25.38
C VAL A 196 33.47 -24.28 25.03
N THR A 197 32.85 -25.43 25.34
CA THR A 197 31.41 -25.67 25.17
C THR A 197 30.59 -24.62 25.93
N LEU A 198 30.96 -24.34 27.19
CA LEU A 198 30.23 -23.40 28.04
C LEU A 198 30.36 -21.96 27.53
N LYS A 199 31.54 -21.54 27.07
CA LYS A 199 31.75 -20.24 26.42
C LYS A 199 30.98 -20.09 25.11
N ALA A 200 30.94 -21.14 24.28
CA ALA A 200 30.15 -21.14 23.04
C ALA A 200 28.65 -20.99 23.34
N TYR A 201 28.12 -21.69 24.34
CA TYR A 201 26.72 -21.55 24.75
C TYR A 201 26.37 -20.18 25.32
N GLN A 202 27.29 -19.48 25.96
CA GLN A 202 27.05 -18.14 26.49
C GLN A 202 26.99 -17.05 25.40
N MET A 203 27.47 -17.35 24.20
CA MET A 203 27.51 -16.43 23.05
C MET A 203 26.36 -16.64 22.06
N LEU A 204 25.59 -17.73 22.21
CA LEU A 204 24.37 -18.06 21.45
C LEU A 204 23.15 -17.30 22.01
#